data_AF-A0A357GTC7-F1
#
_entry.id   AF-A0A357GTC7-F1
#
_cell.length_a   1.000
_cell.length_b   1.000
_cell.length_c   1.000
_cell.angle_alpha   90.00
_cell.angle_beta   90.00
_cell.angle_gamma   90.00
#
_symmetry.space_group_name_H-M   'P 1'
#
loop_
_entity.id
_entity.type
_entity.pdbx_description
1 polymer ?
#
loop_
_entity_poly.entity_id
_entity_poly.type
_entity_poly.pdbx_seq_one_letter_code
_entity_poly.pdbx_strand_id
1 'polypeptide(L)'
;LYLNSDGISVNNEIYTKDEDIIDRAYNKIVYRDFMSYMDILVADNTIKEWKPIPYDWRLPLQSTVDDGIRLEDGKLIDLLEEVQKLAENSNTGKVTIIGHSNGGLLGKVLIDRLKNIGKDNLVDKFIMVATPQVGTPKAVAGLLHGSGLSFPFFLNEKTGRGLAENMSSAYNLLPSKKYFEYAQTPVVEFEEDVKDIYDFREIYGNEIGDKDELDSKDELDKFLTGDEGKRSDPDFDDTDSPNVLNENLLNEANDIHDNLLDKWSAPQGMEVIQIAGWGLDTIAGIKYDDCDIVFCPDKLSNLDRELVFKKDGDATVVIPSAIIMNDGEIYYVNIEKYNTSNDKYNEHANILEIPQLQEFIKNILNNKRDLTNYITTIKPEVTDEDESLRYKMHSPVAVHLYANNKHTGLIENPNPDSDLVYYEENIPNSYYIEFGETKYLGSPKNGNIRVELVGEDTGTFTFEIDEIKGLNVSKTTTFKDVPVIKDMKAYLDISENIGIMEIDWNNDDKIDTTIDLEKSNSTETVSIQLLKEVIKSSHINPILKNHFLNELKVAEKQMKKGKNKNAAKILEILENQIEIFSDKKMFKKLRIGKDEAESLIKIIETVRLNLIK
;
A
#
# COMPACT_ATOMS: atom_id res chain seq x y z
N LEU A 1 6.53 -4.83 -20.80
CA LEU A 1 6.27 -4.06 -19.58
C LEU A 1 7.15 -2.82 -19.51
N TYR A 2 8.47 -3.00 -19.54
CA TYR A 2 9.46 -1.93 -19.30
C TYR A 2 9.57 -0.84 -20.38
N LEU A 3 10.12 0.29 -19.95
CA LEU A 3 10.52 1.46 -20.73
C LEU A 3 12.03 1.71 -20.55
N ASN A 4 12.65 2.41 -21.50
CA ASN A 4 14.06 2.83 -21.38
C ASN A 4 14.18 4.11 -20.54
N SER A 5 15.41 4.58 -20.31
CA SER A 5 15.70 5.81 -19.55
C SER A 5 15.06 7.09 -20.09
N ASP A 6 14.55 7.08 -21.32
CA ASP A 6 13.86 8.22 -21.94
C ASP A 6 12.33 8.09 -21.80
N GLY A 7 11.83 7.13 -21.03
CA GLY A 7 10.38 6.86 -20.89
C GLY A 7 9.73 6.26 -22.13
N ILE A 8 10.53 5.68 -23.04
CA ILE A 8 10.04 5.07 -24.29
C ILE A 8 9.91 3.57 -24.10
N SER A 9 8.80 2.97 -24.54
CA SER A 9 8.62 1.53 -24.40
C SER A 9 9.71 0.74 -25.12
N VAL A 10 10.33 -0.21 -24.41
CA VAL A 10 11.35 -1.10 -25.00
C VAL A 10 10.74 -2.06 -26.03
N ASN A 11 9.45 -2.38 -25.88
CA ASN A 11 8.71 -3.22 -26.82
C ASN A 11 7.75 -2.38 -27.68
N ASN A 12 8.13 -2.19 -28.94
CA ASN A 12 7.36 -1.44 -29.94
C ASN A 12 6.11 -2.19 -30.45
N GLU A 13 5.91 -3.44 -30.03
CA GLU A 13 4.72 -4.23 -30.32
C GLU A 13 3.59 -4.02 -29.30
N ILE A 14 3.82 -3.24 -28.23
CA ILE A 14 2.73 -2.90 -27.29
C ILE A 14 1.79 -1.90 -27.95
N TYR A 15 0.49 -2.15 -27.83
CA TYR A 15 -0.58 -1.34 -28.39
C TYR A 15 -1.76 -1.27 -27.42
N THR A 16 -2.65 -0.30 -27.66
CA THR A 16 -3.93 -0.18 -26.97
C THR A 16 -5.01 -0.90 -27.76
N LYS A 17 -5.86 -1.68 -27.09
CA LYS A 17 -7.01 -2.32 -27.74
C LYS A 17 -8.14 -1.29 -27.94
N ASP A 18 -8.76 -1.31 -29.13
CA ASP A 18 -9.80 -0.34 -29.49
C ASP A 18 -11.03 -0.51 -28.58
N GLU A 19 -11.50 0.61 -28.00
CA GLU A 19 -12.62 0.70 -27.06
C GLU A 19 -12.54 -0.23 -25.82
N ASP A 20 -11.38 -0.80 -25.53
CA ASP A 20 -11.16 -1.75 -24.44
C ASP A 20 -10.50 -1.05 -23.24
N ILE A 21 -11.34 -0.52 -22.35
CA ILE A 21 -10.91 -0.12 -21.01
C ILE A 21 -11.07 -1.28 -20.04
N ILE A 22 -10.30 -1.25 -18.95
CA ILE A 22 -10.24 -2.36 -17.99
C ILE A 22 -11.59 -2.51 -17.28
N ASP A 23 -12.42 -3.43 -17.75
CA ASP A 23 -13.66 -3.88 -17.08
C ASP A 23 -13.32 -4.43 -15.68
N ARG A 24 -12.35 -5.35 -15.67
CA ARG A 24 -11.99 -6.18 -14.52
C ARG A 24 -10.51 -6.45 -14.54
N ALA A 25 -9.92 -6.39 -13.36
CA ALA A 25 -8.58 -6.86 -13.10
C ALA A 25 -8.67 -8.05 -12.16
N TYR A 26 -8.52 -9.26 -12.70
CA TYR A 26 -8.71 -10.52 -11.97
C TYR A 26 -10.09 -10.63 -11.29
N ASN A 27 -10.14 -10.73 -9.96
CA ASN A 27 -11.39 -10.80 -9.20
C ASN A 27 -12.02 -9.40 -8.98
N LYS A 28 -11.26 -8.31 -9.16
CA LYS A 28 -11.68 -6.93 -8.91
C LYS A 28 -12.34 -6.32 -10.14
N ILE A 29 -13.57 -5.84 -9.97
CA ILE A 29 -14.28 -5.06 -10.98
C ILE A 29 -13.79 -3.62 -10.91
N VAL A 30 -13.49 -3.00 -12.04
CA VAL A 30 -12.93 -1.63 -12.14
C VAL A 30 -13.92 -0.69 -12.82
N TYR A 31 -14.33 -0.98 -14.06
CA TYR A 31 -15.26 -0.13 -14.83
C TYR A 31 -16.48 -0.87 -15.42
N ARG A 32 -16.63 -2.17 -15.17
CA ARG A 32 -17.66 -2.98 -15.83
C ARG A 32 -19.07 -2.43 -15.70
N ASP A 33 -19.49 -2.18 -14.47
CA ASP A 33 -20.86 -1.77 -14.19
C ASP A 33 -21.02 -0.30 -14.58
N PHE A 34 -19.96 0.52 -14.52
CA PHE A 34 -19.97 1.88 -15.07
C PHE A 34 -20.15 1.91 -16.59
N MET A 35 -19.44 1.08 -17.36
CA MET A 35 -19.60 0.98 -18.82
C MET A 35 -21.03 0.54 -19.18
N SER A 36 -21.53 -0.49 -18.48
CA SER A 36 -22.90 -0.96 -18.64
C SER A 36 -23.92 0.14 -18.32
N TYR A 37 -23.64 0.97 -17.32
CA TYR A 37 -24.47 2.12 -16.98
C TYR A 37 -24.46 3.20 -18.08
N MET A 38 -23.30 3.50 -18.66
CA MET A 38 -23.19 4.45 -19.78
C MET A 38 -23.95 3.96 -21.03
N ASP A 39 -23.95 2.66 -21.31
CA ASP A 39 -24.77 2.06 -22.38
C ASP A 39 -26.27 2.24 -22.13
N ILE A 40 -26.71 2.11 -20.87
CA ILE A 40 -28.10 2.38 -20.47
C ILE A 40 -28.45 3.86 -20.71
N LEU A 41 -27.54 4.79 -20.40
CA LEU A 41 -27.79 6.22 -20.67
C LEU A 41 -27.99 6.52 -22.16
N VAL A 42 -27.31 5.80 -23.05
CA VAL A 42 -27.55 5.88 -24.50
C VAL A 42 -28.88 5.26 -24.87
N ALA A 43 -29.17 4.05 -24.39
CA ALA A 43 -30.41 3.34 -24.69
C ALA A 43 -31.67 4.13 -24.26
N ASP A 44 -31.60 4.82 -23.13
CA ASP A 44 -32.68 5.66 -22.60
C ASP A 44 -32.69 7.09 -23.18
N ASN A 45 -31.81 7.39 -24.14
CA ASN A 45 -31.65 8.71 -24.76
C ASN A 45 -31.31 9.84 -23.77
N THR A 46 -30.68 9.52 -22.64
CA THR A 46 -30.14 10.53 -21.71
C THR A 46 -28.94 11.23 -22.33
N ILE A 47 -28.06 10.45 -22.95
CA ILE A 47 -26.99 10.93 -23.83
C ILE A 47 -27.15 10.28 -25.20
N LYS A 48 -26.58 10.89 -26.24
CA LYS A 48 -26.70 10.35 -27.60
C LYS A 48 -25.68 9.25 -27.88
N GLU A 49 -24.48 9.39 -27.32
CA GLU A 49 -23.35 8.49 -27.52
C GLU A 49 -22.36 8.70 -26.36
N TRP A 50 -21.61 7.67 -26.02
CA TRP A 50 -20.43 7.76 -25.17
C TRP A 50 -19.30 6.95 -25.80
N LYS A 51 -18.05 7.30 -25.49
CA LYS A 51 -16.89 6.58 -26.00
C LYS A 51 -15.82 6.43 -24.90
N PRO A 52 -15.37 5.21 -24.60
CA PRO A 52 -14.22 5.01 -23.74
C PRO A 52 -12.93 5.46 -24.46
N ILE A 53 -12.00 6.05 -23.72
CA ILE A 53 -10.67 6.42 -24.23
C ILE A 53 -9.62 5.53 -23.55
N PRO A 54 -9.32 4.35 -24.11
CA PRO A 54 -8.20 3.56 -23.63
C PRO A 54 -6.89 4.21 -24.11
N TYR A 55 -5.84 4.17 -23.29
CA TYR A 55 -4.52 4.69 -23.66
C TYR A 55 -3.41 3.88 -22.97
N ASP A 56 -2.19 3.97 -23.49
CA ASP A 56 -1.02 3.41 -22.82
C ASP A 56 -0.65 4.29 -21.61
N TRP A 57 -1.16 3.88 -20.45
CA TRP A 57 -1.00 4.60 -19.19
C TRP A 57 0.44 4.68 -18.70
N ARG A 58 1.41 4.06 -19.36
CA ARG A 58 2.85 4.16 -19.03
C ARG A 58 3.51 5.40 -19.65
N LEU A 59 2.92 5.94 -20.72
CA LEU A 59 3.51 7.02 -21.52
C LEU A 59 3.17 8.40 -20.94
N PRO A 60 3.91 9.45 -21.33
CA PRO A 60 3.61 10.83 -20.95
C PRO A 60 2.19 11.26 -21.33
N LEU A 61 1.53 12.04 -20.46
CA LEU A 61 0.18 12.55 -20.69
C LEU A 61 0.09 13.38 -21.98
N GLN A 62 1.09 14.21 -22.27
CA GLN A 62 1.14 15.04 -23.49
C GLN A 62 1.18 14.17 -24.75
N SER A 63 2.05 13.15 -24.79
CA SER A 63 2.18 12.27 -25.95
C SER A 63 0.87 11.55 -26.29
N THR A 64 0.09 11.16 -25.28
CA THR A 64 -1.22 10.52 -25.47
C THR A 64 -2.20 11.42 -26.22
N VAL A 65 -2.15 12.74 -25.98
CA VAL A 65 -3.01 13.73 -26.63
C VAL A 65 -2.43 14.21 -27.96
N ASP A 66 -1.13 14.47 -28.00
CA ASP A 66 -0.44 15.14 -29.09
C ASP A 66 -0.10 14.17 -30.24
N ASP A 67 0.30 12.94 -29.93
CA ASP A 67 0.67 11.92 -30.93
C ASP A 67 -0.48 10.96 -31.26
N GLY A 68 -1.50 10.92 -30.40
CA GLY A 68 -2.64 10.02 -30.50
C GLY A 68 -2.39 8.62 -29.94
N ILE A 69 -3.46 7.82 -29.86
CA ILE A 69 -3.42 6.48 -29.26
C ILE A 69 -3.20 5.42 -30.36
N ARG A 70 -2.14 4.62 -30.21
CA ARG A 70 -1.80 3.55 -31.16
C ARG A 70 -2.55 2.26 -30.86
N LEU A 71 -3.23 1.74 -31.88
CA LEU A 71 -3.97 0.47 -31.85
C LEU A 71 -3.19 -0.69 -32.49
N GLU A 72 -3.75 -1.91 -32.37
CA GLU A 72 -3.14 -3.19 -32.82
C GLU A 72 -2.66 -3.20 -34.28
N ASP A 73 -3.42 -2.55 -35.17
CA ASP A 73 -3.17 -2.48 -36.61
C ASP A 73 -2.31 -1.26 -37.02
N GLY A 74 -1.81 -0.50 -36.04
CA GLY A 74 -1.09 0.76 -36.27
C GLY A 74 -2.01 1.95 -36.56
N LYS A 75 -3.34 1.78 -36.48
CA LYS A 75 -4.29 2.90 -36.49
C LYS A 75 -4.01 3.81 -35.30
N LEU A 76 -4.17 5.11 -35.53
CA LEU A 76 -4.06 6.14 -34.51
C LEU A 76 -5.44 6.73 -34.24
N ILE A 77 -5.79 6.87 -32.96
CA ILE A 77 -6.94 7.67 -32.52
C ILE A 77 -6.41 9.07 -32.19
N ASP A 78 -6.84 10.07 -32.96
CA ASP A 78 -6.65 11.49 -32.64
C ASP A 78 -7.74 11.94 -31.66
N LEU A 79 -7.35 12.23 -30.42
CA LEU A 79 -8.29 12.61 -29.36
C LEU A 79 -9.03 13.93 -29.65
N LEU A 80 -8.37 14.88 -30.30
CA LEU A 80 -8.99 16.17 -30.66
C LEU A 80 -10.04 15.98 -31.75
N GLU A 81 -9.78 15.08 -32.71
CA GLU A 81 -10.74 14.71 -33.75
C GLU A 81 -11.93 13.92 -33.17
N GLU A 82 -11.69 12.99 -32.24
CA GLU A 82 -12.77 12.24 -31.59
C GLU A 82 -13.70 13.13 -30.77
N VAL A 83 -13.16 14.11 -30.03
CA VAL A 83 -14.00 15.11 -29.34
C VAL A 83 -14.88 15.88 -30.33
N GLN A 84 -14.33 16.27 -31.48
CA GLN A 84 -15.10 16.97 -32.51
C GLN A 84 -16.21 16.11 -33.10
N LYS A 85 -15.91 14.85 -33.44
CA LYS A 85 -16.91 13.91 -33.97
C LYS A 85 -18.05 13.70 -32.97
N LEU A 86 -17.72 13.45 -31.70
CA LEU A 86 -18.72 13.27 -30.65
C LEU A 86 -19.54 14.54 -30.44
N ALA A 87 -18.93 15.72 -30.48
CA ALA A 87 -19.63 17.00 -30.37
C ALA A 87 -20.57 17.24 -31.55
N GLU A 88 -20.12 17.03 -32.80
CA GLU A 88 -20.95 17.13 -34.01
C GLU A 88 -22.14 16.17 -33.96
N ASN A 89 -21.91 15.00 -33.36
CA ASN A 89 -22.92 13.98 -33.21
C ASN A 89 -23.72 14.11 -31.90
N SER A 90 -23.55 15.16 -31.09
CA SER A 90 -24.31 15.33 -29.84
C SER A 90 -25.57 16.18 -30.01
N ASN A 91 -26.48 16.14 -29.03
CA ASN A 91 -27.70 16.95 -29.05
C ASN A 91 -27.43 18.45 -28.81
N THR A 92 -26.30 18.79 -28.20
CA THR A 92 -25.96 20.15 -27.77
C THR A 92 -24.84 20.78 -28.60
N GLY A 93 -24.20 20.01 -29.49
CA GLY A 93 -22.96 20.42 -30.16
C GLY A 93 -21.74 20.40 -29.23
N LYS A 94 -21.86 19.77 -28.05
CA LYS A 94 -20.82 19.69 -27.01
C LYS A 94 -20.69 18.29 -26.43
N VAL A 95 -19.58 18.04 -25.73
CA VAL A 95 -19.29 16.80 -25.00
C VAL A 95 -19.01 17.09 -23.52
N THR A 96 -19.35 16.13 -22.66
CA THR A 96 -18.89 16.08 -21.27
C THR A 96 -17.71 15.09 -21.19
N ILE A 97 -16.63 15.49 -20.52
CA ILE A 97 -15.48 14.62 -20.25
C ILE A 97 -15.59 14.09 -18.81
N ILE A 98 -15.41 12.79 -18.63
CA ILE A 98 -15.33 12.14 -17.31
C ILE A 98 -13.94 11.53 -17.17
N GLY A 99 -13.14 12.03 -16.23
CA GLY A 99 -11.81 11.53 -15.92
C GLY A 99 -11.77 10.86 -14.56
N HIS A 100 -11.33 9.61 -14.49
CA HIS A 100 -11.07 8.91 -13.23
C HIS A 100 -9.57 8.81 -12.96
N SER A 101 -9.13 9.06 -11.71
CA SER A 101 -7.73 8.96 -11.31
C SER A 101 -6.82 9.75 -12.27
N ASN A 102 -5.75 9.13 -12.81
CA ASN A 102 -4.86 9.72 -13.81
C ASN A 102 -5.58 10.24 -15.09
N GLY A 103 -6.74 9.68 -15.44
CA GLY A 103 -7.57 10.15 -16.55
C GLY A 103 -8.06 11.58 -16.37
N GLY A 104 -8.16 12.09 -15.14
CA GLY A 104 -8.42 13.51 -14.89
C GLY A 104 -7.23 14.42 -15.23
N LEU A 105 -5.99 13.96 -15.06
CA LEU A 105 -4.82 14.71 -15.50
C LEU A 105 -4.74 14.74 -17.04
N LEU A 106 -4.99 13.59 -17.69
CA LEU A 106 -5.11 13.51 -19.15
C LEU A 106 -6.21 14.44 -19.69
N GLY A 107 -7.37 14.50 -19.01
CA GLY A 107 -8.47 15.41 -19.35
C GLY A 107 -8.06 16.89 -19.33
N LYS A 108 -7.26 17.31 -18.34
CA LYS A 108 -6.70 18.68 -18.30
C LYS A 108 -5.83 18.99 -19.52
N VAL A 109 -4.96 18.05 -19.91
CA VAL A 109 -4.10 18.18 -21.10
C VAL A 109 -4.95 18.25 -22.38
N LEU A 110 -5.93 17.37 -22.52
CA LEU A 110 -6.85 17.36 -23.67
C LEU A 110 -7.59 18.68 -23.83
N ILE A 111 -8.16 19.21 -22.73
CA ILE A 111 -8.89 20.49 -22.76
C ILE A 111 -7.96 21.66 -23.07
N ASP A 112 -6.72 21.65 -22.54
CA ASP A 112 -5.71 22.66 -22.90
C ASP A 112 -5.40 22.64 -24.41
N ARG A 113 -5.23 21.46 -25.01
CA ARG A 113 -5.01 21.34 -26.46
C ARG A 113 -6.22 21.80 -27.28
N LEU A 114 -7.43 21.48 -26.85
CA LEU A 114 -8.66 22.01 -27.48
C LEU A 114 -8.70 23.54 -27.43
N LYS A 115 -8.32 24.15 -26.30
CA LYS A 115 -8.23 25.61 -26.14
C LYS A 115 -7.19 26.21 -27.09
N ASN A 116 -6.03 25.59 -27.24
CA ASN A 116 -4.97 26.07 -28.13
C ASN A 116 -5.39 26.11 -29.60
N ILE A 117 -6.34 25.27 -30.00
CA ILE A 117 -6.93 25.28 -31.36
C ILE A 117 -8.30 25.99 -31.43
N GLY A 118 -8.73 26.67 -30.36
CA GLY A 118 -9.99 27.41 -30.30
C GLY A 118 -11.26 26.55 -30.35
N LYS A 119 -11.18 25.32 -29.84
CA LYS A 119 -12.26 24.31 -29.78
C LYS A 119 -12.61 23.88 -28.36
N ASP A 120 -12.15 24.59 -27.34
CA ASP A 120 -12.52 24.37 -25.93
C ASP A 120 -14.03 24.52 -25.68
N ASN A 121 -14.71 25.33 -26.49
CA ASN A 121 -16.16 25.49 -26.45
C ASN A 121 -16.96 24.21 -26.77
N LEU A 122 -16.31 23.18 -27.32
CA LEU A 122 -16.90 21.87 -27.56
C LEU A 122 -17.09 21.06 -26.27
N VAL A 123 -16.44 21.44 -25.17
CA VAL A 123 -16.60 20.75 -23.89
C VAL A 123 -17.53 21.57 -23.00
N ASP A 124 -18.60 20.95 -22.50
CA ASP A 124 -19.56 21.63 -21.61
C ASP A 124 -19.27 21.38 -20.14
N LYS A 125 -18.83 20.17 -19.79
CA LYS A 125 -18.49 19.79 -18.42
C LYS A 125 -17.24 18.94 -18.37
N PHE A 126 -16.49 19.08 -17.29
CA PHE A 126 -15.40 18.19 -16.93
C PHE A 126 -15.63 17.63 -15.52
N ILE A 127 -15.90 16.32 -15.44
CA ILE A 127 -16.16 15.59 -14.21
C ILE A 127 -14.90 14.80 -13.85
N MET A 128 -14.24 15.21 -12.78
CA MET A 128 -13.03 14.59 -12.25
C MET A 128 -13.40 13.75 -11.03
N VAL A 129 -13.18 12.44 -11.12
CA VAL A 129 -13.47 11.48 -10.06
C VAL A 129 -12.15 10.95 -9.51
N ALA A 130 -11.92 11.14 -8.22
CA ALA A 130 -10.73 10.66 -7.52
C ALA A 130 -9.40 11.05 -8.20
N THR A 131 -9.32 12.21 -8.86
CA THR A 131 -8.11 12.61 -9.59
C THR A 131 -7.04 13.12 -8.63
N PRO A 132 -5.81 12.57 -8.62
CA PRO A 132 -4.68 13.12 -7.85
C PRO A 132 -4.15 14.39 -8.52
N GLN A 133 -4.90 15.49 -8.43
CA GLN A 133 -4.64 16.69 -9.24
C GLN A 133 -3.26 17.31 -9.04
N VAL A 134 -2.68 17.12 -7.86
CA VAL A 134 -1.39 17.68 -7.45
C VAL A 134 -0.46 16.58 -6.94
N GLY A 135 -0.74 15.31 -7.24
CA GLY A 135 0.04 14.13 -6.84
C GLY A 135 -0.48 13.38 -5.62
N THR A 136 0.08 12.21 -5.34
CA THR A 136 -0.23 11.36 -4.18
C THR A 136 1.04 10.86 -3.50
N PRO A 137 1.11 10.90 -2.15
CA PRO A 137 2.23 10.32 -1.40
C PRO A 137 2.46 8.83 -1.68
N LYS A 138 1.41 8.09 -2.07
CA LYS A 138 1.53 6.67 -2.46
C LYS A 138 2.49 6.46 -3.63
N ALA A 139 2.61 7.42 -4.55
CA ALA A 139 3.55 7.34 -5.66
C ALA A 139 5.02 7.38 -5.21
N VAL A 140 5.31 8.08 -4.10
CA VAL A 140 6.66 8.15 -3.50
C VAL A 140 7.08 6.76 -3.02
N ALA A 141 6.21 6.05 -2.28
CA ALA A 141 6.45 4.68 -1.83
C ALA A 141 6.67 3.72 -3.01
N GLY A 142 5.84 3.85 -4.05
CA GLY A 142 5.92 3.08 -5.27
C GLY A 142 7.22 3.25 -6.06
N LEU A 143 7.69 4.48 -6.21
CA LEU A 143 8.92 4.78 -6.96
C LEU A 143 10.19 4.44 -6.18
N LEU A 144 10.17 4.55 -4.86
CA LEU A 144 11.33 4.28 -4.01
C LEU A 144 11.52 2.79 -3.69
N HIS A 145 10.42 2.07 -3.41
CA HIS A 145 10.49 0.69 -2.92
C HIS A 145 9.74 -0.32 -3.80
N GLY A 146 8.98 0.13 -4.80
CA GLY A 146 8.23 -0.75 -5.70
C GLY A 146 6.87 -1.17 -5.20
N SER A 147 6.50 -0.83 -3.96
CA SER A 147 5.22 -1.21 -3.35
C SER A 147 4.16 -0.11 -3.54
N GLY A 148 2.93 -0.50 -3.88
CA GLY A 148 1.78 0.40 -3.80
C GLY A 148 1.49 1.31 -5.00
N LEU A 149 2.17 1.18 -6.15
CA LEU A 149 1.63 1.80 -7.37
C LEU A 149 0.28 1.15 -7.68
N SER A 150 -0.80 1.93 -7.65
CA SER A 150 -2.18 1.52 -7.88
C SER A 150 -2.40 1.13 -9.35
N PHE A 151 -1.71 0.09 -9.79
CA PHE A 151 -2.04 -0.62 -11.01
C PHE A 151 -3.22 -1.55 -10.72
N PRO A 152 -4.02 -1.89 -11.74
CA PRO A 152 -5.05 -2.93 -11.62
C PRO A 152 -4.47 -4.31 -11.20
N PHE A 153 -3.15 -4.47 -11.19
CA PHE A 153 -2.45 -5.71 -10.89
C PHE A 153 -1.29 -5.43 -9.94
N PHE A 154 -1.06 -6.31 -8.96
CA PHE A 154 0.04 -6.18 -8.02
C PHE A 154 1.25 -6.95 -8.54
N LEU A 155 2.31 -6.22 -8.90
CA LEU A 155 3.62 -6.80 -9.20
C LEU A 155 4.38 -6.99 -7.88
N ASN A 156 5.28 -7.97 -7.81
CA ASN A 156 6.26 -7.99 -6.72
C ASN A 156 7.10 -6.69 -6.72
N GLU A 157 7.63 -6.31 -5.55
CA GLU A 157 8.29 -5.00 -5.34
C GLU A 157 9.38 -4.71 -6.38
N LYS A 158 10.27 -5.68 -6.63
CA LYS A 158 11.35 -5.57 -7.62
C LYS A 158 10.84 -5.25 -9.03
N THR A 159 9.85 -6.00 -9.50
CA THR A 159 9.27 -5.81 -10.85
C THR A 159 8.48 -4.51 -10.92
N GLY A 160 7.75 -4.17 -9.86
CA GLY A 160 7.02 -2.91 -9.73
C GLY A 160 7.95 -1.71 -9.81
N ARG A 161 9.04 -1.72 -9.03
CA ARG A 161 10.04 -0.66 -9.03
C ARG A 161 10.72 -0.50 -10.38
N GLY A 162 11.19 -1.60 -11.00
CA GLY A 162 11.83 -1.54 -12.31
C GLY A 162 10.92 -1.07 -13.45
N LEU A 163 9.60 -1.28 -13.34
CA LEU A 163 8.64 -0.64 -14.24
C LEU A 163 8.54 0.86 -13.95
N ALA A 164 8.35 1.23 -12.68
CA ALA A 164 8.12 2.59 -12.24
C ALA A 164 9.28 3.54 -12.56
N GLU A 165 10.51 3.03 -12.43
CA GLU A 165 11.78 3.76 -12.59
C GLU A 165 11.83 4.56 -13.90
N ASN A 166 11.22 4.03 -14.96
CA ASN A 166 11.23 4.64 -16.28
C ASN A 166 9.82 4.89 -16.84
N MET A 167 8.79 4.88 -15.99
CA MET A 167 7.41 5.13 -16.40
C MET A 167 7.04 6.59 -16.17
N SER A 168 7.07 7.42 -17.21
CA SER A 168 6.85 8.88 -17.12
C SER A 168 5.58 9.27 -16.35
N SER A 169 4.49 8.54 -16.54
CA SER A 169 3.23 8.80 -15.85
C SER A 169 3.26 8.51 -14.35
N ALA A 170 4.15 7.64 -13.85
CA ALA A 170 4.36 7.43 -12.42
C ALA A 170 4.94 8.69 -11.76
N TYR A 171 5.81 9.40 -12.47
CA TYR A 171 6.39 10.67 -12.02
C TYR A 171 5.34 11.80 -11.99
N ASN A 172 4.38 11.80 -12.91
CA ASN A 172 3.25 12.75 -12.88
C ASN A 172 2.30 12.55 -11.68
N LEU A 173 2.44 11.46 -10.93
CA LEU A 173 1.68 11.22 -9.72
C LEU A 173 2.44 11.63 -8.45
N LEU A 174 3.69 12.08 -8.54
CA LEU A 174 4.44 12.58 -7.40
C LEU A 174 3.81 13.88 -6.85
N PRO A 175 3.84 14.09 -5.52
CA PRO A 175 3.42 15.35 -4.91
C PRO A 175 4.11 16.55 -5.58
N SER A 176 3.32 17.42 -6.21
CA SER A 176 3.77 18.67 -6.83
C SER A 176 4.02 19.76 -5.79
N LYS A 177 4.56 20.92 -6.22
CA LYS A 177 4.69 22.09 -5.33
C LYS A 177 3.35 22.49 -4.70
N LYS A 178 2.27 22.45 -5.48
CA LYS A 178 0.93 22.82 -5.01
C LYS A 178 0.36 21.83 -3.98
N TYR A 179 0.84 20.58 -3.96
CA TYR A 179 0.52 19.63 -2.89
C TYR A 179 0.97 20.16 -1.54
N PHE A 180 2.24 20.56 -1.42
CA PHE A 180 2.79 21.04 -0.15
C PHE A 180 2.16 22.35 0.32
N GLU A 181 1.75 23.22 -0.62
CA GLU A 181 1.03 24.46 -0.30
C GLU A 181 -0.36 24.19 0.32
N TYR A 182 -1.04 23.12 -0.10
CA TYR A 182 -2.45 22.88 0.22
C TYR A 182 -2.69 21.74 1.23
N ALA A 183 -1.97 20.62 1.09
CA ALA A 183 -2.07 19.48 1.98
C ALA A 183 -1.34 19.73 3.32
N GLN A 184 -0.22 20.48 3.28
CA GLN A 184 0.58 20.84 4.47
C GLN A 184 0.97 19.61 5.31
N THR A 185 1.29 18.51 4.64
CA THR A 185 1.69 17.24 5.27
C THR A 185 3.02 16.79 4.71
N PRO A 186 3.96 16.39 5.57
CA PRO A 186 5.18 15.78 5.10
C PRO A 186 4.86 14.48 4.36
N VAL A 187 5.70 14.15 3.38
CA VAL A 187 5.55 12.93 2.57
C VAL A 187 6.61 11.89 2.90
N VAL A 188 7.68 12.30 3.57
CA VAL A 188 8.74 11.45 4.12
C VAL A 188 9.12 12.00 5.50
N GLU A 189 9.27 11.12 6.48
CA GLU A 189 9.71 11.40 7.85
C GLU A 189 10.92 10.50 8.19
N PHE A 190 11.82 10.98 9.06
CA PHE A 190 13.02 10.26 9.50
C PHE A 190 13.09 10.24 11.03
N GLU A 191 13.25 9.05 11.61
CA GLU A 191 13.57 8.90 13.03
C GLU A 191 15.01 9.35 13.35
N GLU A 192 15.28 9.60 14.64
CA GLU A 192 16.55 10.17 15.07
C GLU A 192 17.75 9.23 14.83
N ASP A 193 17.55 7.94 15.02
CA ASP A 193 18.56 6.88 14.89
C ASP A 193 18.94 6.55 13.44
N VAL A 194 18.11 6.92 12.46
CA VAL A 194 18.45 6.79 11.03
C VAL A 194 19.80 7.45 10.69
N LYS A 195 20.22 8.47 11.46
CA LYS A 195 21.54 9.12 11.30
C LYS A 195 22.72 8.16 11.39
N ASP A 196 22.58 7.04 12.09
CA ASP A 196 23.63 6.04 12.25
C ASP A 196 23.79 5.20 10.95
N ILE A 197 22.73 5.09 10.13
CA ILE A 197 22.78 4.52 8.77
C ILE A 197 23.20 5.58 7.74
N TYR A 198 22.45 6.68 7.68
CA TYR A 198 22.62 7.74 6.70
C TYR A 198 21.96 9.02 7.22
N ASP A 199 22.75 10.09 7.38
CA ASP A 199 22.30 11.32 8.03
C ASP A 199 21.43 12.20 7.10
N PHE A 200 20.20 11.74 6.84
CA PHE A 200 19.20 12.51 6.09
C PHE A 200 18.93 13.86 6.76
N ARG A 201 18.91 13.89 8.10
CA ARG A 201 18.60 15.08 8.88
C ARG A 201 19.64 16.20 8.67
N GLU A 202 20.92 15.85 8.58
CA GLU A 202 21.99 16.79 8.21
C GLU A 202 21.87 17.25 6.74
N ILE A 203 21.43 16.39 5.83
CA ILE A 203 21.32 16.70 4.39
C ILE A 203 20.20 17.71 4.10
N TYR A 204 19.06 17.57 4.78
CA TYR A 204 17.87 18.40 4.61
C TYR A 204 17.77 19.54 5.64
N GLY A 205 18.54 19.45 6.73
CA GLY A 205 18.71 20.53 7.67
C GLY A 205 19.26 21.79 7.00
N ASN A 206 18.83 22.94 7.50
CA ASN A 206 19.41 24.23 7.10
C ASN A 206 20.55 24.60 8.07
N GLU A 207 21.22 25.75 7.86
CA GLU A 207 22.31 26.22 8.74
C GLU A 207 21.92 26.37 10.23
N ILE A 208 20.64 26.23 10.59
CA ILE A 208 20.07 26.47 11.93
C ILE A 208 19.58 25.16 12.60
N GLY A 209 19.58 24.01 11.91
CA GLY A 209 19.29 22.71 12.54
C GLY A 209 18.88 21.58 11.59
N ASP A 210 18.92 20.38 12.13
CA ASP A 210 18.48 19.10 11.55
C ASP A 210 16.98 19.12 11.20
N LYS A 211 16.60 18.52 10.06
CA LYS A 211 15.20 18.41 9.64
C LYS A 211 14.76 16.95 9.60
N ASP A 212 13.63 16.65 10.23
CA ASP A 212 13.15 15.27 10.46
C ASP A 212 12.07 14.86 9.45
N GLU A 213 11.68 15.77 8.55
CA GLU A 213 10.58 15.58 7.61
C GLU A 213 10.80 16.33 6.29
N LEU A 214 10.28 15.79 5.18
CA LEU A 214 10.27 16.43 3.87
C LEU A 214 8.88 17.03 3.63
N ASP A 215 8.78 18.36 3.74
CA ASP A 215 7.53 19.13 3.66
C ASP A 215 7.50 20.11 2.47
N SER A 216 8.46 20.01 1.57
CA SER A 216 8.55 20.84 0.37
C SER A 216 8.96 20.04 -0.87
N LYS A 217 8.64 20.59 -2.05
CA LYS A 217 8.94 19.95 -3.33
C LYS A 217 10.43 19.85 -3.61
N ASP A 218 11.19 20.91 -3.31
CA ASP A 218 12.62 20.97 -3.58
C ASP A 218 13.38 19.93 -2.74
N GLU A 219 12.97 19.73 -1.48
CA GLU A 219 13.52 18.70 -0.61
C GLU A 219 13.15 17.30 -1.07
N LEU A 220 11.89 17.08 -1.47
CA LEU A 220 11.45 15.81 -2.05
C LEU A 220 12.26 15.48 -3.31
N ASP A 221 12.48 16.44 -4.22
CA ASP A 221 13.24 16.18 -5.45
C ASP A 221 14.70 15.87 -5.19
N LYS A 222 15.30 16.60 -4.26
CA LYS A 222 16.65 16.29 -3.78
C LYS A 222 16.73 14.88 -3.23
N PHE A 223 15.74 14.44 -2.46
CA PHE A 223 15.66 13.08 -1.95
C PHE A 223 15.50 12.04 -3.05
N LEU A 224 14.52 12.24 -3.93
CA LEU A 224 14.22 11.31 -5.01
C LEU A 224 15.40 11.14 -5.97
N THR A 225 16.23 12.16 -6.18
CA THR A 225 17.40 12.14 -7.09
C THR A 225 18.71 11.75 -6.42
N GLY A 226 18.68 11.23 -5.19
CA GLY A 226 19.86 10.67 -4.53
C GLY A 226 20.74 11.71 -3.85
N ASP A 227 20.14 12.73 -3.23
CA ASP A 227 20.79 13.65 -2.30
C ASP A 227 21.97 14.44 -2.94
N GLU A 228 21.79 14.92 -4.18
CA GLU A 228 22.85 15.56 -4.97
C GLU A 228 24.06 14.64 -5.24
N GLY A 229 23.79 13.35 -5.44
CA GLY A 229 24.79 12.32 -5.76
C GLY A 229 25.50 11.72 -4.54
N LYS A 230 25.03 12.01 -3.32
CA LYS A 230 25.53 11.37 -2.10
C LYS A 230 25.01 9.93 -1.95
N ARG A 231 23.81 9.65 -2.46
CA ARG A 231 23.21 8.31 -2.49
C ARG A 231 23.28 7.75 -3.90
N SER A 232 23.81 6.53 -4.02
CA SER A 232 23.87 5.82 -5.29
C SER A 232 22.57 5.06 -5.55
N ASP A 233 22.29 4.86 -6.84
CA ASP A 233 21.23 3.98 -7.31
C ASP A 233 21.44 2.55 -6.76
N PRO A 234 20.44 1.95 -6.08
CA PRO A 234 20.56 0.59 -5.55
C PRO A 234 20.53 -0.48 -6.64
N ASP A 235 20.98 -1.69 -6.30
CA ASP A 235 20.83 -2.84 -7.20
C ASP A 235 19.34 -3.14 -7.44
N PHE A 236 19.01 -3.68 -8.61
CA PHE A 236 17.63 -3.98 -9.01
C PHE A 236 16.87 -4.83 -7.96
N ASP A 237 17.57 -5.76 -7.31
CA ASP A 237 17.06 -6.65 -6.26
C ASP A 237 16.94 -6.01 -4.86
N ASP A 238 17.58 -4.86 -4.60
CA ASP A 238 17.59 -4.18 -3.29
C ASP A 238 16.42 -3.22 -3.17
N THR A 239 15.23 -3.72 -2.83
CA THR A 239 14.01 -2.90 -2.63
C THR A 239 13.94 -2.21 -1.27
N ASP A 240 14.92 -2.46 -0.39
CA ASP A 240 15.00 -1.87 0.93
C ASP A 240 15.66 -0.49 0.91
N SER A 241 16.77 -0.35 0.19
CA SER A 241 17.35 0.96 -0.09
C SER A 241 16.34 1.82 -0.89
N PRO A 242 16.13 3.09 -0.50
CA PRO A 242 15.35 4.02 -1.33
C PRO A 242 15.95 4.10 -2.74
N ASN A 243 15.12 4.14 -3.77
CA ASN A 243 15.58 4.26 -5.17
C ASN A 243 16.20 5.64 -5.48
N VAL A 244 17.00 5.74 -6.55
CA VAL A 244 17.43 7.01 -7.14
C VAL A 244 16.70 7.18 -8.46
N LEU A 245 15.76 8.12 -8.50
CA LEU A 245 14.86 8.33 -9.63
C LEU A 245 15.58 9.02 -10.80
N ASN A 246 15.02 8.82 -12.00
CA ASN A 246 15.49 9.43 -13.23
C ASN A 246 15.23 10.94 -13.22
N GLU A 247 16.31 11.72 -13.18
CA GLU A 247 16.26 13.19 -13.11
C GLU A 247 15.54 13.82 -14.31
N ASN A 248 15.69 13.27 -15.52
CA ASN A 248 15.01 13.81 -16.70
C ASN A 248 13.50 13.63 -16.60
N LEU A 249 13.04 12.42 -16.24
CA LEU A 249 11.60 12.14 -16.09
C LEU A 249 10.98 12.93 -14.93
N LEU A 250 11.73 13.14 -13.84
CA LEU A 250 11.31 13.99 -12.73
C LEU A 250 11.17 15.46 -13.16
N ASN A 251 12.14 15.98 -13.90
CA ASN A 251 12.09 17.34 -14.43
C ASN A 251 10.91 17.51 -15.41
N GLU A 252 10.66 16.55 -16.29
CA GLU A 252 9.49 16.57 -17.19
C GLU A 252 8.16 16.57 -16.42
N ALA A 253 8.07 15.77 -15.35
CA ALA A 253 6.90 15.74 -14.48
C ALA A 253 6.70 17.06 -13.73
N ASN A 254 7.77 17.66 -13.23
CA ASN A 254 7.74 18.99 -12.62
C ASN A 254 7.29 20.05 -13.62
N ASP A 255 7.85 20.03 -14.83
CA ASP A 255 7.54 20.99 -15.88
C ASP A 255 6.07 20.95 -16.28
N ILE A 256 5.46 19.77 -16.41
CA ILE A 256 4.02 19.70 -16.75
C ILE A 256 3.14 20.17 -15.58
N HIS A 257 3.51 19.87 -14.33
CA HIS A 257 2.79 20.40 -13.16
C HIS A 257 2.85 21.92 -13.14
N ASP A 258 4.07 22.46 -13.17
CA ASP A 258 4.32 23.89 -13.07
C ASP A 258 3.72 24.67 -14.23
N ASN A 259 3.72 24.13 -15.46
CA ASN A 259 3.31 24.89 -16.64
C ASN A 259 1.87 24.63 -17.08
N LEU A 260 1.27 23.51 -16.70
CA LEU A 260 -0.06 23.11 -17.16
C LEU A 260 -0.98 22.65 -16.04
N LEU A 261 -0.66 21.57 -15.32
CA LEU A 261 -1.65 20.89 -14.45
C LEU A 261 -2.06 21.72 -13.23
N ASP A 262 -1.08 22.34 -12.56
CA ASP A 262 -1.30 23.09 -11.31
C ASP A 262 -1.84 24.49 -11.57
N LYS A 263 -1.57 25.03 -12.77
CA LYS A 263 -2.06 26.31 -13.29
C LYS A 263 -3.35 26.18 -14.09
N TRP A 264 -3.85 24.96 -14.28
CA TRP A 264 -5.03 24.72 -15.11
C TRP A 264 -6.26 25.46 -14.55
N SER A 265 -7.02 26.07 -15.45
CA SER A 265 -8.26 26.78 -15.14
C SER A 265 -9.31 26.45 -16.18
N ALA A 266 -10.56 26.33 -15.75
CA ALA A 266 -11.67 26.01 -16.65
C ALA A 266 -11.79 27.05 -17.79
N PRO A 267 -11.93 26.63 -19.06
CA PRO A 267 -12.33 27.53 -20.14
C PRO A 267 -13.68 28.19 -19.88
N GLN A 268 -13.92 29.33 -20.51
CA GLN A 268 -15.14 30.12 -20.25
C GLN A 268 -16.40 29.33 -20.62
N GLY A 269 -17.31 29.19 -19.66
CA GLY A 269 -18.61 28.52 -19.86
C GLY A 269 -18.55 27.00 -19.78
N MET A 270 -17.43 26.44 -19.35
CA MET A 270 -17.29 25.04 -18.95
C MET A 270 -17.57 24.88 -17.45
N GLU A 271 -18.35 23.86 -17.06
CA GLU A 271 -18.52 23.49 -15.66
C GLU A 271 -17.45 22.48 -15.25
N VAL A 272 -16.86 22.65 -14.06
CA VAL A 272 -15.90 21.70 -13.49
C VAL A 272 -16.50 21.09 -12.24
N ILE A 273 -16.47 19.76 -12.17
CA ILE A 273 -16.99 18.99 -11.04
C ILE A 273 -15.85 18.11 -10.50
N GLN A 274 -15.54 18.25 -9.22
CA GLN A 274 -14.53 17.48 -8.51
C GLN A 274 -15.22 16.55 -7.52
N ILE A 275 -15.05 15.25 -7.69
CA ILE A 275 -15.64 14.21 -6.84
C ILE A 275 -14.50 13.46 -6.15
N ALA A 276 -14.36 13.66 -4.84
CA ALA A 276 -13.37 12.97 -4.02
C ALA A 276 -13.99 11.77 -3.29
N GLY A 277 -13.26 10.65 -3.21
CA GLY A 277 -13.61 9.57 -2.29
C GLY A 277 -13.17 9.90 -0.85
N TRP A 278 -13.96 9.47 0.12
CA TRP A 278 -13.71 9.70 1.54
C TRP A 278 -13.96 8.41 2.36
N GLY A 279 -13.23 8.30 3.47
CA GLY A 279 -13.51 7.37 4.57
C GLY A 279 -12.58 6.16 4.65
N LEU A 280 -11.62 6.02 3.72
CA LEU A 280 -10.68 4.91 3.72
C LEU A 280 -9.30 5.36 4.24
N ASP A 281 -8.59 4.43 4.90
CA ASP A 281 -7.18 4.59 5.25
C ASP A 281 -6.37 4.80 3.96
N THR A 282 -5.73 5.96 3.86
CA THR A 282 -5.02 6.42 2.67
C THR A 282 -3.58 6.76 3.04
N ILE A 283 -2.63 6.26 2.26
CA ILE A 283 -1.20 6.52 2.48
C ILE A 283 -0.94 8.02 2.30
N ALA A 284 -0.38 8.63 3.35
CA ALA A 284 -0.06 10.06 3.43
C ALA A 284 1.46 10.32 3.40
N GLY A 285 2.28 9.29 3.60
CA GLY A 285 3.74 9.40 3.56
C GLY A 285 4.44 8.10 3.96
N ILE A 286 5.75 8.17 4.03
CA ILE A 286 6.64 7.11 4.49
C ILE A 286 7.41 7.64 5.70
N LYS A 287 7.64 6.78 6.69
CA LYS A 287 8.53 7.08 7.81
C LYS A 287 9.68 6.08 7.80
N TYR A 288 10.91 6.57 7.86
CA TYR A 288 12.10 5.74 7.94
C TYR A 288 12.62 5.65 9.36
N ASP A 289 13.13 4.47 9.72
CA ASP A 289 13.67 4.14 11.04
C ASP A 289 14.93 3.26 10.87
N ASP A 290 15.77 3.18 11.90
CA ASP A 290 16.84 2.19 11.94
C ASP A 290 16.25 0.78 12.12
N CYS A 291 16.93 -0.22 11.57
CA CYS A 291 16.51 -1.59 11.70
C CYS A 291 16.68 -2.06 13.14
N ASP A 292 15.54 -2.37 13.76
CA ASP A 292 15.42 -2.66 15.18
C ASP A 292 16.00 -4.05 15.58
N ILE A 293 16.53 -4.80 14.60
CA ILE A 293 17.14 -6.12 14.74
C ILE A 293 18.57 -5.99 15.30
N VAL A 294 18.91 -6.83 16.28
CA VAL A 294 20.25 -6.83 16.87
C VAL A 294 21.30 -7.24 15.83
N PHE A 295 22.33 -6.40 15.67
CA PHE A 295 23.38 -6.53 14.62
C PHE A 295 22.87 -6.34 13.20
N CYS A 296 21.73 -5.67 13.01
CA CYS A 296 21.39 -5.17 11.69
C CYS A 296 22.53 -4.28 11.19
N PRO A 297 23.05 -4.48 9.97
CA PRO A 297 24.08 -3.62 9.44
C PRO A 297 23.54 -2.20 9.27
N ASP A 298 24.27 -1.20 9.76
CA ASP A 298 23.96 0.22 9.54
C ASP A 298 24.19 0.59 8.06
N LYS A 299 23.24 0.21 7.20
CA LYS A 299 23.28 0.37 5.74
C LYS A 299 21.88 0.67 5.21
N LEU A 300 21.82 1.40 4.11
CA LEU A 300 20.55 1.71 3.44
C LEU A 300 19.75 0.47 3.03
N SER A 301 20.41 -0.64 2.70
CA SER A 301 19.78 -1.94 2.40
C SER A 301 19.12 -2.61 3.61
N ASN A 302 19.19 -1.96 4.77
CA ASN A 302 18.62 -2.38 6.04
C ASN A 302 17.80 -1.26 6.66
N LEU A 303 17.46 -0.20 5.91
CA LEU A 303 16.64 0.88 6.41
C LEU A 303 15.20 0.37 6.60
N ASP A 304 14.70 0.41 7.84
CA ASP A 304 13.32 0.07 8.10
C ASP A 304 12.41 1.23 7.70
N ARG A 305 11.16 0.90 7.36
CA ARG A 305 10.23 1.83 6.77
C ARG A 305 8.80 1.49 7.10
N GLU A 306 8.04 2.51 7.46
CA GLU A 306 6.62 2.41 7.74
C GLU A 306 5.77 3.29 6.83
N LEU A 307 4.54 2.84 6.58
CA LEU A 307 3.53 3.66 5.93
C LEU A 307 2.80 4.54 6.95
N VAL A 308 2.72 5.84 6.64
CA VAL A 308 1.89 6.79 7.38
C VAL A 308 0.51 6.84 6.72
N PHE A 309 -0.54 6.62 7.51
CA PHE A 309 -1.93 6.59 7.02
C PHE A 309 -2.76 7.76 7.55
N LYS A 310 -3.71 8.23 6.74
CA LYS A 310 -4.78 9.13 7.15
C LYS A 310 -6.13 8.61 6.68
N LYS A 311 -7.15 8.72 7.55
CA LYS A 311 -8.55 8.47 7.19
C LYS A 311 -9.15 9.67 6.47
N ASP A 312 -8.51 10.05 5.36
CA ASP A 312 -8.83 11.27 4.60
C ASP A 312 -8.60 11.08 3.09
N GLY A 313 -9.22 10.03 2.55
CA GLY A 313 -9.10 9.70 1.14
C GLY A 313 -9.85 8.44 0.76
N ASP A 314 -9.42 7.88 -0.37
CA ASP A 314 -10.04 6.74 -1.05
C ASP A 314 -9.12 5.50 -1.15
N ALA A 315 -8.14 5.40 -0.25
CA ALA A 315 -7.05 4.41 -0.23
C ALA A 315 -5.92 4.64 -1.26
N THR A 316 -6.02 5.67 -2.11
CA THR A 316 -4.91 6.09 -2.99
C THR A 316 -4.67 7.59 -2.96
N VAL A 317 -5.71 8.41 -3.02
CA VAL A 317 -5.62 9.87 -3.14
C VAL A 317 -6.17 10.51 -1.88
N VAL A 318 -5.34 11.31 -1.22
CA VAL A 318 -5.78 12.15 -0.12
C VAL A 318 -6.65 13.29 -0.64
N ILE A 319 -7.70 13.63 0.11
CA ILE A 319 -8.70 14.62 -0.34
C ILE A 319 -8.10 15.96 -0.74
N PRO A 320 -7.15 16.58 -0.01
CA PRO A 320 -6.54 17.84 -0.43
C PRO A 320 -5.98 17.82 -1.86
N SER A 321 -5.51 16.65 -2.35
CA SER A 321 -5.08 16.52 -3.74
C SER A 321 -6.23 16.35 -4.72
N ALA A 322 -7.38 15.84 -4.30
CA ALA A 322 -8.51 15.56 -5.18
C ALA A 322 -9.37 16.80 -5.51
N ILE A 323 -9.32 17.85 -4.68
CA ILE A 323 -10.25 18.99 -4.72
C ILE A 323 -9.54 20.36 -4.70
N ILE A 324 -8.47 20.52 -5.49
CA ILE A 324 -7.63 21.73 -5.47
C ILE A 324 -8.22 22.93 -6.23
N MET A 325 -9.26 22.73 -7.05
CA MET A 325 -9.80 23.80 -7.89
C MET A 325 -10.85 24.61 -7.13
N ASN A 326 -10.55 25.88 -6.89
CA ASN A 326 -11.44 26.80 -6.16
C ASN A 326 -12.72 27.19 -6.92
N ASP A 327 -12.70 27.10 -8.25
CA ASP A 327 -13.77 27.47 -9.17
C ASP A 327 -14.64 26.29 -9.60
N GLY A 328 -14.27 25.06 -9.22
CA GLY A 328 -15.05 23.84 -9.48
C GLY A 328 -16.05 23.52 -8.37
N GLU A 329 -17.14 22.84 -8.72
CA GLU A 329 -18.05 22.26 -7.75
C GLU A 329 -17.37 21.07 -7.05
N ILE A 330 -17.56 20.94 -5.73
CA ILE A 330 -16.91 19.90 -4.94
C ILE A 330 -17.94 18.97 -4.33
N TYR A 331 -17.71 17.66 -4.50
CA TYR A 331 -18.51 16.59 -3.94
C TYR A 331 -17.63 15.52 -3.30
N TYR A 332 -18.17 14.86 -2.29
CA TYR A 332 -17.51 13.79 -1.56
C TYR A 332 -18.37 12.53 -1.62
N VAL A 333 -17.74 11.40 -1.93
CA VAL A 333 -18.36 10.07 -1.90
C VAL A 333 -17.88 9.38 -0.63
N ASN A 334 -18.80 9.15 0.32
CA ASN A 334 -18.49 8.41 1.54
C ASN A 334 -18.45 6.90 1.22
N ILE A 335 -17.27 6.43 0.82
CA ILE A 335 -17.02 5.05 0.40
C ILE A 335 -17.17 4.11 1.59
N GLU A 336 -16.65 4.50 2.75
CA GLU A 336 -16.71 3.69 3.98
C GLU A 336 -18.16 3.33 4.37
N LYS A 337 -19.03 4.33 4.37
CA LYS A 337 -20.45 4.16 4.71
C LYS A 337 -21.17 3.35 3.64
N TYR A 338 -20.84 3.55 2.36
CA TYR A 338 -21.39 2.74 1.27
C TYR A 338 -21.02 1.27 1.44
N ASN A 339 -19.74 0.97 1.63
CA ASN A 339 -19.20 -0.37 1.82
C ASN A 339 -19.86 -1.09 3.01
N THR A 340 -19.91 -0.42 4.17
CA THR A 340 -20.55 -0.96 5.37
C THR A 340 -22.04 -1.24 5.14
N SER A 341 -22.77 -0.31 4.53
CA SER A 341 -24.24 -0.44 4.36
C SER A 341 -24.64 -1.50 3.33
N ASN A 342 -23.76 -1.82 2.38
CA ASN A 342 -24.07 -2.67 1.24
C ASN A 342 -23.23 -3.96 1.20
N ASP A 343 -22.41 -4.20 2.22
CA ASP A 343 -21.51 -5.34 2.34
C ASP A 343 -20.53 -5.46 1.14
N LYS A 344 -20.01 -4.31 0.70
CA LYS A 344 -19.13 -4.12 -0.48
C LYS A 344 -17.69 -3.74 -0.09
N TYR A 345 -16.79 -3.77 -1.08
CA TYR A 345 -15.38 -3.38 -0.98
C TYR A 345 -15.02 -2.44 -2.14
N ASN A 346 -15.56 -1.23 -2.12
CA ASN A 346 -15.16 -0.17 -3.04
C ASN A 346 -14.01 0.65 -2.43
N GLU A 347 -13.16 1.15 -3.30
CA GLU A 347 -12.00 1.99 -3.04
C GLU A 347 -11.71 2.85 -4.27
N HIS A 348 -10.56 3.52 -4.31
CA HIS A 348 -10.11 4.32 -5.44
C HIS A 348 -10.33 3.63 -6.80
N ALA A 349 -9.79 2.42 -7.00
CA ALA A 349 -9.77 1.78 -8.32
C ALA A 349 -11.17 1.51 -8.89
N ASN A 350 -12.16 1.26 -8.04
CA ASN A 350 -13.53 0.89 -8.42
C ASN A 350 -14.59 1.84 -7.85
N ILE A 351 -14.22 3.10 -7.58
CA ILE A 351 -15.15 4.12 -7.05
C ILE A 351 -16.34 4.36 -7.99
N LEU A 352 -16.13 4.27 -9.31
CA LEU A 352 -17.17 4.41 -10.33
C LEU A 352 -18.15 3.23 -10.37
N GLU A 353 -17.86 2.13 -9.68
CA GLU A 353 -18.78 0.99 -9.55
C GLU A 353 -19.84 1.23 -8.45
N ILE A 354 -19.80 2.36 -7.73
CA ILE A 354 -20.80 2.75 -6.74
C ILE A 354 -22.07 3.24 -7.47
N PRO A 355 -23.22 2.54 -7.40
CA PRO A 355 -24.40 2.90 -8.20
C PRO A 355 -24.97 4.29 -7.89
N GLN A 356 -24.84 4.74 -6.65
CA GLN A 356 -25.27 6.08 -6.24
C GLN A 356 -24.41 7.17 -6.88
N LEU A 357 -23.11 6.92 -7.08
CA LEU A 357 -22.23 7.83 -7.82
C LEU A 357 -22.59 7.86 -9.30
N GLN A 358 -22.88 6.70 -9.89
CA GLN A 358 -23.35 6.61 -11.28
C GLN A 358 -24.63 7.44 -11.49
N GLU A 359 -25.62 7.29 -10.61
CA GLU A 359 -26.86 8.08 -10.68
C GLU A 359 -26.62 9.57 -10.45
N PHE A 360 -25.66 9.95 -9.60
CA PHE A 360 -25.29 11.34 -9.42
C PHE A 360 -24.59 11.93 -10.66
N ILE A 361 -23.72 11.18 -11.31
CA ILE A 361 -23.11 11.57 -12.59
C ILE A 361 -24.21 11.79 -13.64
N LYS A 362 -25.20 10.90 -13.72
CA LYS A 362 -26.39 11.10 -14.59
C LYS A 362 -27.16 12.37 -14.22
N ASN A 363 -27.32 12.70 -12.93
CA ASN A 363 -27.95 13.96 -12.52
C ASN A 363 -27.16 15.16 -13.04
N ILE A 364 -25.82 15.15 -12.92
CA ILE A 364 -24.94 16.20 -13.47
C ILE A 364 -25.10 16.32 -14.99
N LEU A 365 -25.10 15.20 -15.72
CA LEU A 365 -25.29 15.17 -17.18
C LEU A 365 -26.64 15.79 -17.60
N ASN A 366 -27.67 15.65 -16.77
CA ASN A 366 -29.00 16.25 -16.96
C ASN A 366 -29.10 17.70 -16.44
N ASN A 367 -27.98 18.34 -16.09
CA ASN A 367 -27.92 19.68 -15.47
C ASN A 367 -28.71 19.78 -14.15
N LYS A 368 -28.78 18.68 -13.40
CA LYS A 368 -29.32 18.63 -12.04
C LYS A 368 -28.19 18.46 -11.04
N ARG A 369 -28.45 18.79 -9.78
CA ARG A 369 -27.54 18.60 -8.63
C ARG A 369 -28.22 17.83 -7.49
N ASP A 370 -29.19 16.99 -7.84
CA ASP A 370 -29.90 16.14 -6.90
C ASP A 370 -28.89 15.13 -6.31
N LEU A 371 -28.56 15.31 -5.03
CA LEU A 371 -27.64 14.43 -4.32
C LEU A 371 -28.26 13.03 -4.15
N THR A 372 -27.44 12.02 -4.36
CA THR A 372 -27.79 10.63 -4.06
C THR A 372 -27.22 10.21 -2.70
N ASN A 373 -27.63 9.05 -2.20
CA ASN A 373 -27.09 8.54 -0.94
C ASN A 373 -25.55 8.44 -0.99
N TYR A 374 -24.90 8.71 0.14
CA TYR A 374 -23.45 8.71 0.32
C TYR A 374 -22.70 9.86 -0.36
N ILE A 375 -23.37 10.76 -1.09
CA ILE A 375 -22.75 11.93 -1.72
C ILE A 375 -23.10 13.20 -0.96
N THR A 376 -22.08 14.01 -0.65
CA THR A 376 -22.23 15.27 0.08
C THR A 376 -21.45 16.40 -0.59
N THR A 377 -21.84 17.64 -0.32
CA THR A 377 -21.10 18.86 -0.70
C THR A 377 -20.18 19.36 0.41
N ILE A 378 -20.35 18.83 1.62
CA ILE A 378 -19.53 19.12 2.79
C ILE A 378 -18.68 17.87 3.05
N LYS A 379 -17.37 18.07 3.23
CA LYS A 379 -16.43 16.99 3.57
C LYS A 379 -16.92 16.30 4.85
N PRO A 380 -17.14 14.97 4.86
CA PRO A 380 -17.46 14.30 6.10
C PRO A 380 -16.31 14.44 7.11
N GLU A 381 -16.64 14.58 8.39
CA GLU A 381 -15.66 14.71 9.47
C GLU A 381 -15.38 13.34 10.09
N VAL A 382 -14.12 13.10 10.46
CA VAL A 382 -13.75 11.95 11.29
C VAL A 382 -14.04 12.31 12.75
N THR A 383 -14.75 11.43 13.44
CA THR A 383 -15.20 11.61 14.82
C THR A 383 -14.67 10.51 15.73
N ASP A 384 -14.69 10.71 17.05
CA ASP A 384 -14.27 9.67 18.00
C ASP A 384 -15.19 8.44 18.02
N GLU A 385 -16.35 8.50 17.34
CA GLU A 385 -17.24 7.35 17.11
C GLU A 385 -16.75 6.43 15.99
N ASP A 386 -15.84 6.92 15.14
CA ASP A 386 -15.23 6.15 14.07
C ASP A 386 -14.14 5.25 14.65
N GLU A 387 -14.47 3.98 14.87
CA GLU A 387 -13.54 2.98 15.40
C GLU A 387 -13.07 2.00 14.30
N SER A 388 -11.75 1.79 14.23
CA SER A 388 -11.13 0.83 13.32
C SER A 388 -9.94 0.13 13.97
N LEU A 389 -9.49 -0.94 13.33
CA LEU A 389 -8.32 -1.71 13.72
C LEU A 389 -7.29 -1.63 12.60
N ARG A 390 -6.04 -1.37 12.96
CA ARG A 390 -4.89 -1.49 12.07
C ARG A 390 -3.96 -2.57 12.59
N TYR A 391 -3.48 -3.39 11.68
CA TYR A 391 -2.59 -4.51 11.96
C TYR A 391 -1.26 -4.26 11.28
N LYS A 392 -0.17 -4.43 12.01
CA LYS A 392 1.19 -4.51 11.44
C LYS A 392 1.74 -5.88 11.76
N MET A 393 2.10 -6.63 10.72
CA MET A 393 2.75 -7.93 10.86
C MET A 393 4.15 -7.86 10.27
N HIS A 394 5.14 -8.04 11.14
CA HIS A 394 6.53 -8.19 10.76
C HIS A 394 6.81 -9.64 10.38
N SER A 395 7.53 -9.84 9.28
CA SER A 395 7.88 -11.16 8.73
C SER A 395 8.63 -12.06 9.74
N PRO A 396 8.67 -13.41 9.58
CA PRO A 396 8.28 -14.21 8.41
C PRO A 396 6.92 -14.90 8.59
N VAL A 397 5.87 -14.12 8.81
CA VAL A 397 4.50 -14.60 8.98
C VAL A 397 3.58 -13.97 7.94
N ALA A 398 2.74 -14.80 7.32
CA ALA A 398 1.57 -14.35 6.58
C ALA A 398 0.41 -14.12 7.54
N VAL A 399 -0.40 -13.11 7.26
CA VAL A 399 -1.52 -12.69 8.11
C VAL A 399 -2.80 -12.63 7.28
N HIS A 400 -3.85 -13.19 7.83
CA HIS A 400 -5.17 -13.26 7.22
C HIS A 400 -6.24 -12.82 8.21
N LEU A 401 -7.20 -12.05 7.74
CA LEU A 401 -8.40 -11.67 8.49
C LEU A 401 -9.59 -12.43 7.95
N TYR A 402 -10.43 -12.94 8.84
CA TYR A 402 -11.69 -13.57 8.50
C TYR A 402 -12.83 -12.94 9.28
N ALA A 403 -13.93 -12.62 8.58
CA ALA A 403 -15.17 -12.14 9.20
C ALA A 403 -16.36 -12.52 8.33
N ASN A 404 -17.39 -13.15 8.91
CA ASN A 404 -18.64 -13.49 8.19
C ASN A 404 -18.42 -14.25 6.85
N ASN A 405 -17.53 -15.25 6.84
CA ASN A 405 -17.09 -16.00 5.63
C ASN A 405 -16.39 -15.17 4.54
N LYS A 406 -15.96 -13.95 4.88
CA LYS A 406 -15.12 -13.10 4.03
C LYS A 406 -13.69 -13.15 4.54
N HIS A 407 -12.76 -12.93 3.63
CA HIS A 407 -11.32 -13.01 3.85
C HIS A 407 -10.65 -11.74 3.36
N THR A 408 -9.62 -11.32 4.10
CA THR A 408 -8.67 -10.30 3.67
C THR A 408 -7.25 -10.79 3.92
N GLY A 409 -6.41 -10.75 2.88
CA GLY A 409 -5.03 -11.22 2.91
C GLY A 409 -4.61 -11.92 1.62
N LEU A 410 -3.36 -12.41 1.58
CA LEU A 410 -2.82 -13.12 0.41
C LEU A 410 -3.65 -14.32 0.01
N ILE A 411 -3.72 -14.58 -1.29
CA ILE A 411 -4.28 -15.81 -1.87
C ILE A 411 -3.27 -16.45 -2.81
N GLU A 412 -3.47 -17.73 -3.08
CA GLU A 412 -2.61 -18.48 -3.98
C GLU A 412 -2.58 -17.86 -5.37
N ASN A 413 -1.38 -17.71 -5.95
CA ASN A 413 -1.23 -17.18 -7.28
C ASN A 413 -1.83 -18.19 -8.30
N PRO A 414 -2.89 -17.84 -9.04
CA PRO A 414 -3.52 -18.73 -10.00
C PRO A 414 -2.63 -19.06 -11.21
N ASN A 415 -1.56 -18.28 -11.42
CA ASN A 415 -0.55 -18.52 -12.44
C ASN A 415 0.87 -18.51 -11.81
N PRO A 416 1.40 -19.67 -11.38
CA PRO A 416 2.67 -19.75 -10.67
C PRO A 416 3.89 -19.27 -11.49
N ASP A 417 3.76 -19.15 -12.81
CA ASP A 417 4.81 -18.62 -13.69
C ASP A 417 4.78 -17.08 -13.80
N SER A 418 3.90 -16.39 -13.06
CA SER A 418 3.72 -14.94 -13.10
C SER A 418 4.26 -14.26 -11.84
N ASP A 419 4.92 -13.11 -12.00
CA ASP A 419 5.40 -12.22 -10.92
C ASP A 419 4.28 -11.43 -10.22
N LEU A 420 3.04 -11.90 -10.35
CA LEU A 420 1.88 -11.22 -9.79
C LEU A 420 1.58 -11.74 -8.39
N VAL A 421 1.37 -10.80 -7.49
CA VAL A 421 0.94 -11.06 -6.12
C VAL A 421 -0.58 -10.93 -6.08
N TYR A 422 -1.22 -11.82 -5.34
CA TYR A 422 -2.68 -11.87 -5.26
C TYR A 422 -3.12 -11.83 -3.80
N TYR A 423 -4.13 -11.02 -3.54
CA TYR A 423 -4.80 -10.93 -2.26
C TYR A 423 -6.28 -10.61 -2.45
N GLU A 424 -7.06 -10.80 -1.39
CA GLU A 424 -8.47 -10.40 -1.33
C GLU A 424 -8.69 -9.38 -0.21
N GLU A 425 -9.75 -8.57 -0.36
CA GLU A 425 -10.20 -7.55 0.60
C GLU A 425 -11.72 -7.65 0.77
N ASN A 426 -12.23 -8.88 0.91
CA ASN A 426 -13.67 -9.13 0.83
C ASN A 426 -14.44 -8.63 2.07
N ILE A 427 -13.74 -8.39 3.19
CA ILE A 427 -14.30 -7.76 4.40
C ILE A 427 -14.52 -6.27 4.10
N PRO A 428 -15.73 -5.70 4.29
CA PRO A 428 -15.99 -4.30 3.99
C PRO A 428 -15.03 -3.36 4.73
N ASN A 429 -14.45 -2.40 3.99
CA ASN A 429 -13.46 -1.44 4.50
C ASN A 429 -12.19 -2.05 5.09
N SER A 430 -11.89 -3.30 4.74
CA SER A 430 -10.57 -3.86 5.00
C SER A 430 -9.59 -3.55 3.87
N TYR A 431 -8.31 -3.66 4.17
CA TYR A 431 -7.25 -3.56 3.17
C TYR A 431 -6.09 -4.52 3.48
N TYR A 432 -5.27 -4.77 2.47
CA TYR A 432 -4.01 -5.50 2.59
C TYR A 432 -2.90 -4.79 1.78
N ILE A 433 -1.78 -4.48 2.42
CA ILE A 433 -0.64 -3.80 1.78
C ILE A 433 0.66 -4.41 2.29
N GLU A 434 1.59 -4.72 1.40
CA GLU A 434 2.97 -5.07 1.75
C GLU A 434 3.87 -3.87 1.48
N PHE A 435 4.78 -3.60 2.41
CA PHE A 435 5.78 -2.55 2.27
C PHE A 435 7.04 -2.97 3.02
N GLY A 436 8.04 -3.43 2.28
CA GLY A 436 9.21 -4.10 2.85
C GLY A 436 8.84 -5.38 3.59
N GLU A 437 9.40 -5.58 4.78
CA GLU A 437 9.09 -6.78 5.56
C GLU A 437 7.76 -6.72 6.31
N THR A 438 7.12 -5.54 6.33
CA THR A 438 5.87 -5.29 7.05
C THR A 438 4.65 -5.49 6.16
N LYS A 439 3.70 -6.27 6.68
CA LYS A 439 2.36 -6.45 6.11
C LYS A 439 1.36 -5.62 6.91
N TYR A 440 0.70 -4.68 6.24
CA TYR A 440 -0.32 -3.80 6.80
C TYR A 440 -1.71 -4.31 6.44
N LEU A 441 -2.59 -4.38 7.42
CA LEU A 441 -4.00 -4.68 7.22
C LEU A 441 -4.84 -3.69 8.02
N GLY A 442 -6.08 -3.51 7.59
CA GLY A 442 -7.07 -2.79 8.38
C GLY A 442 -8.42 -3.47 8.34
N SER A 443 -9.26 -3.17 9.33
CA SER A 443 -10.64 -3.63 9.37
C SER A 443 -11.51 -2.75 10.28
N PRO A 444 -12.84 -2.72 10.09
CA PRO A 444 -13.75 -2.17 11.08
C PRO A 444 -13.66 -2.94 12.41
N LYS A 445 -13.75 -2.23 13.55
CA LYS A 445 -13.66 -2.86 14.87
C LYS A 445 -14.87 -3.76 15.20
N ASN A 446 -16.05 -3.43 14.70
CA ASN A 446 -17.31 -4.09 15.07
C ASN A 446 -17.57 -5.45 14.37
N GLY A 447 -16.58 -5.99 13.65
CA GLY A 447 -16.75 -7.10 12.71
C GLY A 447 -16.66 -8.51 13.28
N ASN A 448 -16.30 -8.71 14.57
CA ASN A 448 -15.80 -9.99 15.10
C ASN A 448 -14.75 -10.60 14.16
N ILE A 449 -13.55 -10.05 14.20
CA ILE A 449 -12.47 -10.43 13.28
C ILE A 449 -11.71 -11.61 13.85
N ARG A 450 -11.57 -12.69 13.09
CA ARG A 450 -10.60 -13.74 13.39
C ARG A 450 -9.33 -13.48 12.59
N VAL A 451 -8.23 -13.26 13.30
CA VAL A 451 -6.89 -13.21 12.73
C VAL A 451 -6.33 -14.63 12.69
N GLU A 452 -5.80 -15.02 11.53
CA GLU A 452 -5.00 -16.22 11.35
C GLU A 452 -3.60 -15.80 10.89
N LEU A 453 -2.60 -16.31 11.59
CA LEU A 453 -1.19 -16.11 11.30
C LEU A 453 -0.60 -17.43 10.83
N VAL A 454 0.14 -17.42 9.72
CA VAL A 454 0.77 -18.61 9.15
C VAL A 454 2.27 -18.39 9.02
N GLY A 455 3.07 -19.26 9.65
CA GLY A 455 4.53 -19.18 9.57
C GLY A 455 5.05 -19.53 8.19
N GLU A 456 5.79 -18.61 7.57
CA GLU A 456 6.38 -18.80 6.23
C GLU A 456 7.80 -19.37 6.31
N ASP A 457 8.53 -19.00 7.36
CA ASP A 457 9.88 -19.48 7.66
C ASP A 457 10.14 -19.55 9.17
N THR A 458 11.31 -20.04 9.56
CA THR A 458 11.77 -20.05 10.95
C THR A 458 12.36 -18.70 11.37
N GLY A 459 11.93 -18.20 12.52
CA GLY A 459 12.47 -16.99 13.13
C GLY A 459 11.63 -16.54 14.31
N THR A 460 11.47 -15.23 14.43
CA THR A 460 10.48 -14.59 15.31
C THR A 460 9.69 -13.59 14.50
N PHE A 461 8.44 -13.34 14.90
CA PHE A 461 7.63 -12.27 14.34
C PHE A 461 7.19 -11.29 15.44
N THR A 462 6.83 -10.09 15.01
CA THR A 462 6.15 -9.11 15.85
C THR A 462 4.79 -8.79 15.22
N PHE A 463 3.74 -8.86 16.03
CA PHE A 463 2.38 -8.52 15.59
C PHE A 463 1.81 -7.40 16.45
N GLU A 464 1.42 -6.32 15.79
CA GLU A 464 0.86 -5.13 16.42
C GLU A 464 -0.56 -4.89 15.97
N ILE A 465 -1.41 -4.51 16.93
CA ILE A 465 -2.82 -4.21 16.70
C ILE A 465 -3.11 -2.85 17.33
N ASP A 466 -3.36 -1.86 16.49
CA ASP A 466 -3.78 -0.52 16.89
C ASP A 466 -5.30 -0.42 16.88
N GLU A 467 -5.88 -0.07 18.02
CA GLU A 467 -7.27 0.33 18.15
C GLU A 467 -7.38 1.84 17.90
N ILE A 468 -7.87 2.23 16.73
CA ILE A 468 -7.99 3.62 16.31
C ILE A 468 -9.38 4.15 16.68
N LYS A 469 -9.43 5.33 17.31
CA LYS A 469 -10.65 6.10 17.56
C LYS A 469 -10.51 7.49 16.95
N GLY A 470 -11.37 7.81 16.00
CA GLY A 470 -11.25 9.02 15.20
C GLY A 470 -9.90 9.07 14.48
N LEU A 471 -9.07 10.04 14.85
CA LEU A 471 -7.73 10.25 14.26
C LEU A 471 -6.58 9.71 15.12
N ASN A 472 -6.86 9.16 16.30
CA ASN A 472 -5.83 8.79 17.27
C ASN A 472 -5.79 7.28 17.51
N VAL A 473 -4.59 6.76 17.71
CA VAL A 473 -4.40 5.42 18.27
C VAL A 473 -4.77 5.49 19.76
N SER A 474 -5.82 4.77 20.14
CA SER A 474 -6.32 4.74 21.52
C SER A 474 -5.61 3.68 22.38
N LYS A 475 -5.18 2.59 21.75
CA LYS A 475 -4.46 1.48 22.39
C LYS A 475 -3.72 0.67 21.33
N THR A 476 -2.49 0.26 21.65
CA THR A 476 -1.70 -0.69 20.86
C THR A 476 -1.54 -1.98 21.66
N THR A 477 -1.76 -3.12 21.01
CA THR A 477 -1.48 -4.45 21.55
C THR A 477 -0.36 -5.09 20.74
N THR A 478 0.74 -5.44 21.40
CA THR A 478 1.94 -5.95 20.72
C THR A 478 2.30 -7.36 21.22
N PHE A 479 2.39 -8.30 20.28
CA PHE A 479 3.00 -9.61 20.46
C PHE A 479 4.41 -9.56 19.89
N LYS A 480 5.38 -9.19 20.72
CA LYS A 480 6.77 -8.98 20.30
C LYS A 480 7.59 -10.27 20.36
N ASP A 481 8.45 -10.48 19.37
CA ASP A 481 9.46 -11.55 19.32
C ASP A 481 8.89 -12.96 19.59
N VAL A 482 7.74 -13.25 18.98
CA VAL A 482 7.07 -14.54 19.10
C VAL A 482 7.79 -15.53 18.17
N PRO A 483 8.34 -16.65 18.69
CA PRO A 483 8.95 -17.67 17.83
C PRO A 483 7.98 -18.20 16.79
N VAL A 484 8.49 -18.48 15.60
CA VAL A 484 7.72 -19.08 14.50
C VAL A 484 8.57 -20.09 13.76
N ILE A 485 7.90 -21.13 13.27
CA ILE A 485 8.43 -22.09 12.31
C ILE A 485 7.49 -22.16 11.11
N LYS A 486 8.00 -22.63 9.99
CA LYS A 486 7.19 -22.84 8.80
C LYS A 486 5.97 -23.72 9.10
N ASP A 487 4.82 -23.35 8.53
CA ASP A 487 3.51 -23.99 8.66
C ASP A 487 2.86 -23.90 10.06
N MET A 488 3.51 -23.26 11.05
CA MET A 488 2.86 -22.92 12.32
C MET A 488 1.61 -22.08 12.05
N LYS A 489 0.54 -22.31 12.82
CA LYS A 489 -0.63 -21.42 12.83
C LYS A 489 -0.82 -20.75 14.18
N ALA A 490 -1.17 -19.48 14.16
CA ALA A 490 -1.68 -18.78 15.33
C ALA A 490 -3.03 -18.13 15.05
N TYR A 491 -3.87 -18.05 16.07
CA TYR A 491 -5.22 -17.53 15.99
C TYR A 491 -5.46 -16.48 17.05
N LEU A 492 -6.19 -15.44 16.69
CA LEU A 492 -6.65 -14.40 17.61
C LEU A 492 -8.05 -13.96 17.20
N ASP A 493 -9.00 -14.09 18.11
CA ASP A 493 -10.35 -13.56 17.92
C ASP A 493 -10.44 -12.15 18.52
N ILE A 494 -10.69 -11.16 17.66
CA ILE A 494 -10.83 -9.77 18.03
C ILE A 494 -12.32 -9.49 18.23
N SER A 495 -12.67 -9.38 19.51
CA SER A 495 -14.00 -9.00 20.00
C SER A 495 -13.86 -7.81 20.95
N GLU A 496 -14.43 -7.86 22.15
CA GLU A 496 -14.34 -6.77 23.14
C GLU A 496 -12.96 -6.71 23.83
N ASN A 497 -12.25 -7.84 23.96
CA ASN A 497 -10.91 -7.91 24.53
C ASN A 497 -9.95 -8.63 23.59
N ILE A 498 -8.96 -7.89 23.08
CA ILE A 498 -7.79 -8.42 22.39
C ILE A 498 -6.84 -8.91 23.49
N GLY A 499 -6.53 -10.21 23.56
CA GLY A 499 -5.62 -10.63 24.62
C GLY A 499 -5.06 -12.05 24.57
N ILE A 500 -5.68 -12.98 23.84
CA ILE A 500 -5.23 -14.38 23.82
C ILE A 500 -4.92 -14.82 22.39
N MET A 501 -3.63 -15.02 22.10
CA MET A 501 -3.20 -15.69 20.89
C MET A 501 -3.10 -17.20 21.15
N GLU A 502 -3.81 -18.00 20.38
CA GLU A 502 -3.73 -19.46 20.42
C GLU A 502 -2.77 -19.95 19.34
N ILE A 503 -1.88 -20.89 19.65
CA ILE A 503 -0.84 -21.36 18.73
C ILE A 503 -0.93 -22.88 18.57
N ASP A 504 -0.91 -23.31 17.31
CA ASP A 504 -0.73 -24.68 16.84
C ASP A 504 0.64 -24.77 16.14
N TRP A 505 1.60 -25.42 16.81
CA TRP A 505 2.98 -25.47 16.31
C TRP A 505 3.17 -26.46 15.17
N ASN A 506 2.40 -27.54 15.15
CA ASN A 506 2.60 -28.65 14.22
C ASN A 506 1.49 -28.75 13.17
N ASN A 507 0.56 -27.79 13.16
CA ASN A 507 -0.58 -27.71 12.24
C ASN A 507 -1.42 -29.00 12.30
N ASP A 508 -1.65 -29.53 13.51
CA ASP A 508 -2.46 -30.75 13.75
C ASP A 508 -3.92 -30.47 14.18
N ASP A 509 -4.34 -29.21 14.03
CA ASP A 509 -5.63 -28.64 14.41
C ASP A 509 -5.89 -28.69 15.93
N LYS A 510 -4.84 -28.82 16.75
CA LYS A 510 -4.95 -28.68 18.20
C LYS A 510 -4.06 -27.55 18.71
N ILE A 511 -4.64 -26.73 19.56
CA ILE A 511 -3.91 -25.66 20.24
C ILE A 511 -2.92 -26.27 21.24
N ASP A 512 -1.65 -26.01 21.01
CA ASP A 512 -0.55 -26.45 21.87
C ASP A 512 -0.32 -25.47 23.03
N THR A 513 -0.42 -24.16 22.75
CA THR A 513 -0.15 -23.11 23.73
C THR A 513 -0.96 -21.86 23.47
N THR A 514 -1.08 -21.02 24.50
CA THR A 514 -1.70 -19.70 24.39
C THR A 514 -0.78 -18.62 24.97
N ILE A 515 -0.83 -17.43 24.38
CA ILE A 515 -0.18 -16.22 24.90
C ILE A 515 -1.29 -15.31 25.40
N ASP A 516 -1.34 -15.10 26.71
CA ASP A 516 -2.27 -14.18 27.36
C ASP A 516 -1.50 -12.97 27.88
N LEU A 517 -1.64 -11.83 27.20
CA LEU A 517 -0.89 -10.61 27.54
C LEU A 517 -1.34 -10.01 28.88
N GLU A 518 -2.59 -10.23 29.32
CA GLU A 518 -3.08 -9.73 30.61
C GLU A 518 -2.50 -10.52 31.79
N LYS A 519 -2.19 -11.80 31.58
CA LYS A 519 -1.60 -12.69 32.61
C LYS A 519 -0.08 -12.77 32.56
N SER A 520 0.56 -12.26 31.52
CA SER A 520 2.00 -12.39 31.30
C SER A 520 2.76 -11.25 31.98
N ASN A 521 3.73 -11.58 32.84
CA ASN A 521 4.50 -10.58 33.60
C ASN A 521 5.57 -9.84 32.74
N SER A 522 5.86 -10.29 31.51
CA SER A 522 6.82 -9.70 30.55
C SER A 522 6.84 -10.50 29.22
N THR A 523 7.08 -9.87 28.07
CA THR A 523 7.22 -10.51 26.74
C THR A 523 8.35 -11.55 26.70
N GLU A 524 9.49 -11.28 27.35
CA GLU A 524 10.65 -12.18 27.27
C GLU A 524 10.40 -13.52 28.00
N THR A 525 9.62 -13.49 29.08
CA THR A 525 9.19 -14.71 29.79
C THR A 525 8.28 -15.57 28.90
N VAL A 526 7.46 -14.92 28.05
CA VAL A 526 6.62 -15.59 27.05
C VAL A 526 7.51 -16.26 26.00
N SER A 527 8.53 -15.58 25.46
CA SER A 527 9.42 -16.15 24.44
C SER A 527 10.14 -17.42 24.90
N ILE A 528 10.64 -17.48 26.16
CA ILE A 528 11.21 -18.73 26.71
C ILE A 528 10.15 -19.82 26.89
N GLN A 529 8.93 -19.46 27.27
CA GLN A 529 7.84 -20.43 27.40
C GLN A 529 7.47 -21.02 26.03
N LEU A 530 7.36 -20.19 25.00
CA LEU A 530 7.10 -20.62 23.62
C LEU A 530 8.23 -21.48 23.08
N LEU A 531 9.49 -21.11 23.33
CA LEU A 531 10.64 -21.92 22.94
C LEU A 531 10.60 -23.34 23.54
N LYS A 532 10.06 -23.50 24.77
CA LYS A 532 9.84 -24.85 25.31
C LYS A 532 8.80 -25.62 24.52
N GLU A 533 7.74 -24.97 24.06
CA GLU A 533 6.70 -25.62 23.24
C GLU A 533 7.26 -26.00 21.86
N VAL A 534 8.08 -25.16 21.23
CA VAL A 534 8.83 -25.50 20.01
C VAL A 534 9.69 -26.75 20.22
N ILE A 535 10.45 -26.81 21.31
CA ILE A 535 11.25 -28.01 21.63
C ILE A 535 10.34 -29.21 21.89
N LYS A 536 9.14 -29.04 22.47
CA LYS A 536 8.20 -30.16 22.66
C LYS A 536 7.60 -30.66 21.35
N SER A 537 7.31 -29.79 20.39
CA SER A 537 6.76 -30.17 19.08
C SER A 537 7.82 -30.72 18.12
N SER A 538 9.11 -30.39 18.33
CA SER A 538 10.23 -30.87 17.51
C SER A 538 10.31 -32.40 17.35
N HIS A 539 10.98 -32.86 16.30
CA HIS A 539 11.29 -34.26 16.02
C HIS A 539 12.57 -34.76 16.75
N ILE A 540 13.12 -33.95 17.66
CA ILE A 540 14.29 -34.31 18.47
C ILE A 540 14.04 -35.56 19.34
N ASN A 541 15.09 -36.36 19.52
CA ASN A 541 15.10 -37.50 20.42
C ASN A 541 14.58 -37.12 21.84
N PRO A 542 13.68 -37.93 22.44
CA PRO A 542 13.09 -37.64 23.75
C PRO A 542 14.10 -37.38 24.89
N ILE A 543 15.29 -37.97 24.84
CA ILE A 543 16.36 -37.75 25.84
C ILE A 543 16.87 -36.32 25.77
N LEU A 544 17.19 -35.85 24.55
CA LEU A 544 17.68 -34.49 24.32
C LEU A 544 16.59 -33.46 24.57
N LYS A 545 15.36 -33.74 24.13
CA LYS A 545 14.18 -32.91 24.39
C LYS A 545 14.03 -32.64 25.89
N ASN A 546 14.08 -33.68 26.73
CA ASN A 546 14.02 -33.50 28.18
C ASN A 546 15.21 -32.72 28.76
N HIS A 547 16.41 -32.92 28.23
CA HIS A 547 17.60 -32.18 28.64
C HIS A 547 17.45 -30.68 28.35
N PHE A 548 17.11 -30.32 27.11
CA PHE A 548 16.91 -28.94 26.68
C PHE A 548 15.76 -28.24 27.44
N LEU A 549 14.63 -28.94 27.65
CA LEU A 549 13.52 -28.41 28.45
C LEU A 549 13.91 -28.12 29.90
N ASN A 550 14.86 -28.87 30.48
CA ASN A 550 15.36 -28.60 31.81
C ASN A 550 16.25 -27.35 31.83
N GLU A 551 17.11 -27.16 30.82
CA GLU A 551 17.92 -25.94 30.70
C GLU A 551 17.04 -24.70 30.53
N LEU A 552 16.00 -24.76 29.68
CA LEU A 552 15.04 -23.67 29.53
C LEU A 552 14.26 -23.36 30.82
N LYS A 553 13.95 -24.35 31.65
CA LYS A 553 13.38 -24.11 32.99
C LYS A 553 14.35 -23.36 33.91
N VAL A 554 15.65 -23.63 33.79
CA VAL A 554 16.67 -22.90 34.57
C VAL A 554 16.79 -21.46 34.06
N ALA A 555 16.79 -21.25 32.74
CA ALA A 555 16.80 -19.93 32.13
C ALA A 555 15.61 -19.07 32.59
N GLU A 556 14.39 -19.60 32.47
CA GLU A 556 13.16 -18.94 32.94
C GLU A 556 13.25 -18.56 34.43
N LYS A 557 13.81 -19.44 35.27
CA LYS A 557 13.99 -19.17 36.70
C LYS A 557 15.02 -18.06 36.97
N GLN A 558 16.03 -17.88 36.11
CA GLN A 558 16.95 -16.74 36.21
C GLN A 558 16.26 -15.45 35.80
N MET A 559 15.43 -15.48 34.76
CA MET A 559 14.64 -14.31 34.32
C MET A 559 13.65 -13.84 35.39
N LYS A 560 12.91 -14.76 36.02
CA LYS A 560 12.01 -14.45 37.15
C LYS A 560 12.74 -13.83 38.36
N LYS A 561 14.08 -13.86 38.37
CA LYS A 561 14.94 -13.21 39.38
C LYS A 561 15.61 -11.92 38.88
N GLY A 562 15.23 -11.41 37.70
CA GLY A 562 15.85 -10.26 37.05
C GLY A 562 17.27 -10.52 36.54
N LYS A 563 17.68 -11.78 36.32
CA LYS A 563 19.04 -12.15 35.90
C LYS A 563 19.10 -12.51 34.42
N ASN A 564 18.70 -11.59 33.55
CA ASN A 564 18.58 -11.86 32.11
C ASN A 564 19.91 -12.28 31.46
N LYS A 565 21.04 -11.65 31.84
CA LYS A 565 22.39 -12.07 31.39
C LYS A 565 22.74 -13.52 31.74
N ASN A 566 22.22 -14.06 32.84
CA ASN A 566 22.43 -15.47 33.19
C ASN A 566 21.54 -16.40 32.38
N ALA A 567 20.31 -15.97 32.08
CA ALA A 567 19.41 -16.71 31.19
C ALA A 567 19.98 -16.77 29.77
N ALA A 568 20.49 -15.64 29.25
CA ALA A 568 21.14 -15.56 27.96
C ALA A 568 22.32 -16.53 27.82
N LYS A 569 23.18 -16.63 28.84
CA LYS A 569 24.28 -17.63 28.87
C LYS A 569 23.80 -19.08 28.83
N ILE A 570 22.62 -19.38 29.40
CA ILE A 570 22.05 -20.72 29.34
C ILE A 570 21.56 -21.02 27.92
N LEU A 571 20.95 -20.04 27.26
CA LEU A 571 20.53 -20.16 25.86
C LEU A 571 21.74 -20.33 24.92
N GLU A 572 22.84 -19.61 25.17
CA GLU A 572 24.10 -19.78 24.43
C GLU A 572 24.67 -21.21 24.58
N ILE A 573 24.61 -21.77 25.79
CA ILE A 573 25.01 -23.16 26.03
C ILE A 573 24.09 -24.13 25.26
N LEU A 574 22.79 -23.86 25.23
CA LEU A 574 21.81 -24.67 24.53
C LEU A 574 22.05 -24.65 23.01
N GLU A 575 22.31 -23.48 22.43
CA GLU A 575 22.70 -23.30 21.01
C GLU A 575 23.90 -24.20 20.67
N ASN A 576 24.98 -24.07 21.42
CA ASN A 576 26.21 -24.85 21.23
C ASN A 576 25.95 -26.36 21.35
N GLN A 577 25.08 -26.80 22.27
CA GLN A 577 24.72 -28.21 22.39
C GLN A 577 23.97 -28.70 21.15
N ILE A 578 22.97 -27.95 20.67
CA ILE A 578 22.19 -28.31 19.48
C ILE A 578 23.13 -28.41 18.26
N GLU A 579 24.07 -27.48 18.11
CA GLU A 579 25.09 -27.52 17.06
C GLU A 579 25.92 -28.81 17.14
N ILE A 580 26.41 -29.17 18.33
CA ILE A 580 27.15 -30.43 18.53
C ILE A 580 26.29 -31.64 18.17
N PHE A 581 25.02 -31.68 18.58
CA PHE A 581 24.10 -32.79 18.28
C PHE A 581 23.65 -32.85 16.80
N SER A 582 23.89 -31.79 16.02
CA SER A 582 23.67 -31.76 14.56
C SER A 582 24.83 -32.37 13.76
N ASP A 583 26.02 -32.51 14.35
CA ASP A 583 27.20 -33.02 13.63
C ASP A 583 26.94 -34.43 13.08
N LYS A 584 27.30 -34.64 11.82
CA LYS A 584 27.24 -35.94 11.13
C LYS A 584 28.01 -37.05 11.87
N LYS A 585 29.01 -36.71 12.68
CA LYS A 585 29.80 -37.62 13.52
C LYS A 585 29.07 -38.09 14.79
N MET A 586 27.96 -37.46 15.16
CA MET A 586 27.19 -37.87 16.32
C MET A 586 26.45 -39.19 16.10
N PHE A 587 26.22 -39.91 17.21
CA PHE A 587 25.45 -41.14 17.20
C PHE A 587 24.08 -40.90 16.58
N LYS A 588 23.73 -41.64 15.53
CA LYS A 588 22.48 -41.49 14.76
C LYS A 588 21.21 -41.42 15.64
N LYS A 589 21.23 -42.06 16.81
CA LYS A 589 20.10 -42.07 17.76
C LYS A 589 19.92 -40.73 18.51
N LEU A 590 20.98 -39.94 18.68
CA LEU A 590 21.00 -38.63 19.35
C LEU A 590 21.26 -37.49 18.36
N ARG A 591 21.30 -37.77 17.06
CA ARG A 591 21.58 -36.76 16.06
C ARG A 591 20.31 -35.98 15.73
N ILE A 592 20.38 -34.66 15.75
CA ILE A 592 19.31 -33.76 15.32
C ILE A 592 19.43 -33.57 13.80
N GLY A 593 18.31 -33.42 13.09
CA GLY A 593 18.35 -33.05 11.67
C GLY A 593 19.10 -31.73 11.50
N LYS A 594 19.87 -31.55 10.41
CA LYS A 594 20.64 -30.32 10.20
C LYS A 594 19.72 -29.11 10.13
N ASP A 595 18.69 -29.19 9.29
CA ASP A 595 17.71 -28.12 9.08
C ASP A 595 16.95 -27.80 10.38
N GLU A 596 16.51 -28.84 11.11
CA GLU A 596 15.85 -28.69 12.41
C GLU A 596 16.76 -28.04 13.47
N ALA A 597 18.05 -28.42 13.51
CA ALA A 597 19.02 -27.82 14.41
C ALA A 597 19.27 -26.34 14.06
N GLU A 598 19.43 -26.01 12.78
CA GLU A 598 19.61 -24.64 12.29
C GLU A 598 18.40 -23.77 12.64
N SER A 599 17.18 -24.26 12.40
CA SER A 599 15.93 -23.61 12.81
C SER A 599 15.89 -23.31 14.31
N LEU A 600 16.19 -24.31 15.14
CA LEU A 600 16.16 -24.14 16.60
C LEU A 600 17.24 -23.18 17.08
N ILE A 601 18.46 -23.27 16.54
CA ILE A 601 19.55 -22.35 16.88
C ILE A 601 19.13 -20.91 16.55
N LYS A 602 18.55 -20.66 15.36
CA LYS A 602 18.08 -19.32 14.96
C LYS A 602 17.06 -18.76 15.95
N ILE A 603 16.05 -19.54 16.32
CA ILE A 603 15.05 -19.11 17.32
C ILE A 603 15.71 -18.81 18.68
N ILE A 604 16.56 -19.72 19.17
CA ILE A 604 17.18 -19.58 20.49
C ILE A 604 18.10 -18.35 20.52
N GLU A 605 18.85 -18.12 19.44
CA GLU A 605 19.73 -16.97 19.29
C GLU A 605 18.94 -15.67 19.34
N THR A 606 17.83 -15.55 18.60
CA THR A 606 17.00 -14.35 18.64
C THR A 606 16.46 -14.09 20.05
N VAL A 607 15.89 -15.12 20.70
CA VAL A 607 15.40 -14.99 22.08
C VAL A 607 16.54 -14.62 23.04
N ARG A 608 17.74 -15.17 22.85
CA ARG A 608 18.91 -14.86 23.67
C ARG A 608 19.36 -13.41 23.53
N LEU A 609 19.41 -12.89 22.31
CA LEU A 609 19.84 -11.51 22.04
C LEU A 609 18.86 -10.50 22.64
N ASN A 610 17.55 -10.78 22.61
CA ASN A 610 16.54 -9.90 23.21
C ASN A 610 16.61 -9.84 24.74
N LEU A 611 17.18 -10.86 25.41
CA LEU A 611 17.40 -10.83 26.86
C LEU A 611 18.57 -9.93 27.30
N ILE A 612 19.40 -9.47 26.36
CA ILE A 612 20.60 -8.69 26.67
C ILE A 612 20.57 -7.26 26.11
N LYS A 613 19.54 -6.89 25.33
CA LYS A 613 19.04 -5.50 25.23
C LYS A 613 18.62 -5.06 26.65
#